data_AF-A0A7S0QKX5-F1
#
_entry.id   AF-A0A7S0QKX5-F1
#
_cell.length_a   1.000
_cell.length_b   1.000
_cell.length_c   1.000
_cell.angle_alpha   90.00
_cell.angle_beta   90.00
_cell.angle_gamma   90.00
#
_symmetry.space_group_name_H-M   'P 1'
#
loop_
_entity.id
_entity.type
_entity.pdbx_description
1 polymer ?
#
loop_
_entity_poly.entity_id
_entity_poly.type
_entity_poly.pdbx_seq_one_letter_code
_entity_poly.pdbx_strand_id
1 'polypeptide(L)'
;MARIKSVTRAVEKLVRSYSLDVSLLSDLCRQSIVFLDLRDLVACLRAVAADQEVHVVRVKNRLDPGYDGAESAGYRSVSLNLRVSTAETMALGVDTHVCELQLLHVSFAKIKSDEGHKRYISFRNLKGE
;
A
#
# COMPACT_ATOMS: atom_id res chain seq x y z
N MET A 1 8.77 12.34 -5.34
CA MET A 1 8.80 11.08 -6.13
C MET A 1 8.65 9.89 -5.21
N ALA A 2 7.83 8.91 -5.59
CA ALA A 2 7.74 7.64 -4.88
C ALA A 2 9.11 6.95 -4.93
N ARG A 3 9.61 6.44 -3.80
CA ARG A 3 10.89 5.72 -3.74
C ARG A 3 10.63 4.22 -3.76
N ILE A 4 11.37 3.51 -4.62
CA ILE A 4 11.43 2.04 -4.58
C ILE A 4 12.01 1.62 -3.23
N LYS A 5 11.46 0.55 -2.65
CA LYS A 5 11.95 -0.03 -1.40
C LYS A 5 13.43 -0.41 -1.55
N SER A 6 14.25 -0.11 -0.54
CA SER A 6 15.67 -0.50 -0.57
C SER A 6 15.81 -2.03 -0.56
N VAL A 7 16.89 -2.52 -1.17
CA VAL A 7 17.22 -3.95 -1.24
C VAL A 7 17.23 -4.58 0.15
N THR A 8 17.91 -3.96 1.12
CA THR A 8 17.96 -4.45 2.50
C THR A 8 16.56 -4.62 3.10
N ARG A 9 15.67 -3.63 2.93
CA ARG A 9 14.31 -3.69 3.48
C ARG A 9 13.41 -4.69 2.73
N ALA A 10 13.69 -4.93 1.45
CA ALA A 10 13.01 -5.97 0.67
C ALA A 10 13.38 -7.35 1.18
N VAL A 11 14.68 -7.63 1.30
CA VAL A 11 15.20 -8.91 1.83
C VAL A 11 14.71 -9.16 3.25
N GLU A 12 14.79 -8.17 4.14
CA GLU A 12 14.27 -8.31 5.51
C GLU A 12 12.79 -8.68 5.54
N LYS A 13 11.97 -8.08 4.66
CA LYS A 13 10.54 -8.37 4.60
C LYS A 13 10.27 -9.78 4.03
N LEU A 14 11.03 -10.18 3.02
CA LEU A 14 10.92 -11.52 2.42
C LEU A 14 11.24 -12.62 3.42
N VAL A 15 12.34 -12.47 4.17
CA VAL A 15 12.76 -13.41 5.20
C VAL A 15 11.70 -13.51 6.31
N ARG A 16 11.16 -12.36 6.77
CA ARG A 16 10.28 -12.32 7.94
C ARG A 16 8.84 -12.73 7.65
N SER A 17 8.29 -12.29 6.53
CA SER A 17 6.84 -12.36 6.30
C SER A 17 6.45 -13.30 5.16
N TYR A 18 7.39 -13.69 4.29
CA TYR A 18 7.06 -14.38 3.03
C TYR A 18 7.90 -15.63 2.75
N SER A 19 8.69 -16.13 3.71
CA SER A 19 9.54 -17.33 3.53
C SER A 19 10.39 -17.29 2.25
N LEU A 20 10.94 -16.10 1.93
CA LEU A 20 11.71 -15.82 0.70
C LEU A 20 10.94 -15.89 -0.63
N ASP A 21 9.62 -16.06 -0.61
CA ASP A 21 8.81 -15.97 -1.82
C ASP A 21 8.70 -14.52 -2.31
N VAL A 22 9.47 -14.21 -3.36
CA VAL A 22 9.53 -12.88 -3.98
C VAL A 22 8.22 -12.46 -4.64
N SER A 23 7.36 -13.40 -5.04
CA SER A 23 6.08 -13.10 -5.68
C SER A 23 5.10 -12.41 -4.74
N LEU A 24 5.31 -12.54 -3.42
CA LEU A 24 4.46 -11.94 -2.38
C LEU A 24 4.88 -10.51 -1.99
N LEU A 25 6.02 -10.01 -2.50
CA LEU A 25 6.52 -8.67 -2.19
C LEU A 25 5.80 -7.58 -3.00
N SER A 26 4.59 -7.26 -2.57
CA SER A 26 3.67 -6.38 -3.30
C SER A 26 3.86 -4.87 -3.04
N ASP A 27 4.88 -4.47 -2.30
CA ASP A 27 5.14 -3.08 -1.89
C ASP A 27 6.59 -2.66 -2.17
N LEU A 28 7.16 -3.23 -3.25
CA LEU A 28 8.45 -2.82 -3.80
C LEU A 28 8.34 -1.40 -4.37
N CYS A 29 7.33 -1.17 -5.22
CA CYS A 29 6.86 0.15 -5.61
C CYS A 29 5.59 0.50 -4.79
N ARG A 30 5.64 1.61 -4.06
CA ARG A 30 4.52 2.09 -3.24
C ARG A 30 4.34 3.59 -3.43
N GLN A 31 3.09 4.04 -3.49
CA GLN A 31 2.76 5.47 -3.48
C GLN A 31 1.60 5.75 -2.51
N SER A 32 1.50 7.00 -2.06
CA SER A 32 0.38 7.48 -1.27
C SER A 32 -0.22 8.73 -1.89
N ILE A 33 -1.55 8.82 -1.90
CA ILE A 33 -2.30 10.04 -2.23
C ILE A 33 -3.03 10.47 -0.95
N VAL A 34 -2.88 11.75 -0.59
CA VAL A 34 -3.47 12.32 0.63
C VAL A 34 -4.62 13.23 0.23
N PHE A 35 -5.78 12.99 0.83
CA PHE A 35 -7.03 13.71 0.57
C PHE A 35 -7.44 14.53 1.79
N LEU A 36 -8.04 15.68 1.53
CA LEU A 36 -8.66 16.50 2.58
C LEU A 36 -10.08 16.04 2.91
N ASP A 37 -10.77 15.41 1.95
CA ASP A 37 -12.16 14.94 2.09
C ASP A 37 -12.26 13.47 1.68
N LEU A 38 -13.15 12.72 2.35
CA LEU A 38 -13.40 11.31 2.03
C LEU A 38 -14.13 11.12 0.69
N ARG A 39 -14.91 12.11 0.24
CA ARG A 39 -15.57 12.11 -1.06
C ARG A 39 -14.57 12.06 -2.20
N ASP A 40 -13.51 12.85 -2.12
CA ASP A 40 -12.45 12.86 -3.14
C ASP A 40 -11.66 11.55 -3.14
N LEU A 41 -11.43 10.98 -1.95
CA LEU A 41 -10.84 9.66 -1.81
C LEU A 41 -11.69 8.59 -2.52
N VAL A 42 -13.01 8.60 -2.29
CA VAL A 42 -13.95 7.66 -2.93
C VAL A 42 -14.01 7.90 -4.44
N ALA A 43 -13.98 9.15 -4.90
CA ALA A 43 -13.93 9.49 -6.32
C ALA A 43 -12.65 8.95 -6.97
N CYS A 44 -11.49 9.11 -6.33
CA CYS A 44 -10.23 8.56 -6.79
C CYS A 44 -10.27 7.02 -6.84
N LEU A 45 -10.80 6.36 -5.80
CA LEU A 45 -10.96 4.91 -5.79
C LEU A 45 -11.82 4.40 -6.96
N ARG A 46 -12.92 5.09 -7.27
CA ARG A 46 -13.79 4.77 -8.41
C ARG A 46 -13.08 5.00 -9.74
N ALA A 47 -12.33 6.09 -9.88
CA ALA A 47 -11.54 6.36 -11.08
C ALA A 47 -10.50 5.26 -11.32
N VAL A 48 -9.74 4.88 -10.29
CA VAL A 48 -8.76 3.78 -10.36
C VAL A 48 -9.42 2.45 -10.73
N ALA A 49 -10.61 2.17 -10.20
CA ALA A 49 -11.34 0.93 -10.51
C ALA A 49 -11.96 0.89 -11.92
N ALA A 50 -12.21 2.06 -12.52
CA ALA A 50 -12.79 2.19 -13.86
C ALA A 50 -11.72 2.32 -14.97
N ASP A 51 -10.47 2.55 -14.60
CA ASP A 51 -9.35 2.67 -15.53
C ASP A 51 -8.99 1.31 -16.14
N GLN A 52 -8.96 1.23 -17.47
CA GLN A 52 -8.70 -0.02 -18.19
C GLN A 52 -7.22 -0.43 -18.14
N GLU A 53 -6.31 0.52 -17.91
CA GLU A 53 -4.87 0.24 -17.79
C GLU A 53 -4.49 -0.14 -16.35
N VAL A 54 -5.42 -0.05 -15.39
CA VAL A 54 -5.17 -0.38 -13.99
C VAL A 54 -5.98 -1.60 -13.55
N HIS A 55 -5.27 -2.64 -13.13
CA HIS A 55 -5.89 -3.86 -12.64
C HIS A 55 -5.76 -3.95 -11.12
N VAL A 56 -6.85 -3.72 -10.40
CA VAL A 56 -6.90 -3.88 -8.94
C VAL A 56 -6.85 -5.38 -8.60
N VAL A 57 -5.81 -5.79 -7.88
CA VAL A 57 -5.60 -7.17 -7.41
C VAL A 57 -6.22 -7.38 -6.03
N ARG A 58 -6.09 -6.40 -5.13
CA ARG A 58 -6.64 -6.48 -3.77
C ARG A 58 -6.95 -5.11 -3.21
N VAL A 59 -8.05 -5.01 -2.47
CA VAL A 59 -8.42 -3.83 -1.68
C VAL A 59 -8.32 -4.17 -0.19
N LYS A 60 -7.67 -3.31 0.58
CA LYS A 60 -7.61 -3.36 2.05
C LYS A 60 -8.26 -2.09 2.58
N ASN A 61 -9.54 -2.18 2.96
CA ASN A 61 -10.30 -1.06 3.51
C ASN A 61 -10.16 -1.00 5.04
N ARG A 62 -9.22 -0.19 5.53
CA ARG A 62 -9.09 0.07 6.98
C ARG A 62 -9.87 1.31 7.43
N LEU A 63 -10.60 1.96 6.53
CA LEU A 63 -11.56 3.03 6.89
C LEU A 63 -12.93 2.46 7.25
N ASP A 64 -13.16 1.16 7.04
CA ASP A 64 -14.37 0.49 7.49
C ASP A 64 -14.59 0.71 8.99
N PRO A 65 -15.79 1.14 9.43
CA PRO A 65 -16.12 1.27 10.84
C PRO A 65 -15.96 -0.04 11.62
N GLY A 66 -16.17 -1.19 10.98
CA GLY A 66 -15.98 -2.52 11.55
C GLY A 66 -14.53 -3.01 11.58
N TYR A 67 -13.57 -2.26 11.00
CA TYR A 67 -12.16 -2.60 11.09
C TYR A 67 -11.61 -2.29 12.49
N ASP A 68 -11.06 -3.31 13.16
CA ASP A 68 -10.39 -3.13 14.45
C ASP A 68 -9.09 -2.33 14.27
N GLY A 69 -9.10 -1.09 14.76
CA GLY A 69 -7.95 -0.20 14.71
C GLY A 69 -6.74 -0.70 15.52
N ALA A 70 -6.92 -1.61 16.47
CA ALA A 70 -5.81 -2.20 17.22
C ALA A 70 -4.91 -3.07 16.34
N GLU A 71 -5.44 -3.65 15.26
CA GLU A 71 -4.64 -4.42 14.30
C GLU A 71 -3.57 -3.58 13.60
N SER A 72 -3.83 -2.29 13.43
CA SER A 72 -2.96 -1.38 12.70
C SER A 72 -2.35 -0.29 13.58
N ALA A 73 -2.36 -0.44 14.90
CA ALA A 73 -1.94 0.61 15.84
C ALA A 73 -2.61 1.98 15.56
N GLY A 74 -3.89 1.96 15.16
CA GLY A 74 -4.68 3.15 14.84
C GLY A 74 -4.50 3.68 13.40
N TYR A 75 -3.67 3.05 12.56
CA TYR A 75 -3.50 3.46 11.16
C TYR A 75 -4.71 3.08 10.30
N ARG A 76 -5.33 4.09 9.68
CA ARG A 76 -6.47 3.88 8.77
C ARG A 76 -6.17 4.44 7.38
N SER A 77 -6.43 3.63 6.37
CA SER A 77 -6.30 3.98 4.95
C SER A 77 -7.06 2.97 4.10
N VAL A 78 -7.30 3.31 2.84
CA VAL A 78 -7.62 2.31 1.81
C VAL A 78 -6.31 2.00 1.09
N SER A 79 -5.85 0.75 1.13
CA SER A 79 -4.66 0.32 0.36
C SER A 79 -5.07 -0.60 -0.76
N LEU A 80 -4.59 -0.30 -1.97
CA LEU A 80 -4.82 -1.04 -3.19
C LEU A 80 -3.53 -1.74 -3.57
N ASN A 81 -3.59 -3.03 -3.81
CA ASN A 81 -2.61 -3.73 -4.61
C ASN A 81 -3.12 -3.71 -6.05
N LEU A 82 -2.33 -3.19 -6.96
CA LEU A 82 -2.72 -3.02 -8.36
C LEU A 82 -1.56 -3.31 -9.30
N ARG A 83 -1.90 -3.60 -10.55
CA ARG A 83 -0.96 -3.67 -11.67
C ARG A 83 -1.29 -2.56 -12.67
N VAL A 84 -0.28 -2.06 -13.35
CA VAL A 84 -0.42 -1.06 -14.41
C VAL A 84 -0.01 -1.73 -15.72
N SER A 85 -0.94 -1.82 -16.66
CA SER A 85 -0.78 -2.53 -17.94
C SER A 85 -0.98 -1.55 -19.10
N THR A 86 0.02 -0.68 -19.28
CA THR A 86 0.15 0.21 -20.44
C THR A 86 1.10 -0.40 -21.48
N ALA A 87 1.12 0.17 -22.70
CA ALA A 87 2.09 -0.19 -23.73
C ALA A 87 3.56 -0.10 -23.24
N GLU A 88 3.87 0.90 -22.43
CA GLU A 88 5.21 1.09 -21.84
C GLU A 88 5.56 -0.03 -20.84
N THR A 89 4.64 -0.36 -19.92
CA THR A 89 4.89 -1.42 -18.93
C THR A 89 5.01 -2.80 -19.57
N MET A 90 4.27 -3.06 -20.65
CA MET A 90 4.39 -4.28 -21.44
C MET A 90 5.73 -4.34 -22.17
N ALA A 91 6.16 -3.24 -22.79
CA ALA A 91 7.46 -3.16 -23.48
C ALA A 91 8.64 -3.40 -22.53
N LEU A 92 8.51 -2.98 -21.27
CA LEU A 92 9.49 -3.20 -20.21
C LEU A 92 9.36 -4.57 -19.52
N GLY A 93 8.31 -5.35 -19.80
CA GLY A 93 8.04 -6.65 -19.17
C GLY A 93 7.66 -6.57 -17.68
N VAL A 94 7.06 -5.45 -17.26
CA VAL A 94 6.69 -5.17 -15.85
C VAL A 94 5.19 -4.96 -15.63
N ASP A 95 4.36 -5.19 -16.64
CA ASP A 95 2.89 -5.07 -16.58
C ASP A 95 2.23 -6.03 -15.57
N THR A 96 2.95 -7.09 -15.19
CA THR A 96 2.51 -8.04 -14.16
C THR A 96 2.93 -7.64 -12.73
N HIS A 97 3.78 -6.63 -12.57
CA HIS A 97 4.29 -6.22 -11.26
C HIS A 97 3.20 -5.59 -10.40
N VAL A 98 3.09 -6.06 -9.15
CA VAL A 98 2.12 -5.52 -8.19
C VAL A 98 2.72 -4.36 -7.42
N CYS A 99 2.13 -3.19 -7.60
CA CYS A 99 2.40 -1.99 -6.83
C CYS A 99 1.38 -1.83 -5.69
N GLU A 100 1.73 -1.02 -4.68
CA GLU A 100 0.79 -0.62 -3.63
C GLU A 100 0.46 0.87 -3.72
N LEU A 101 -0.82 1.21 -3.85
CA LEU A 101 -1.33 2.58 -3.76
C LEU A 101 -2.12 2.75 -2.46
N GLN A 102 -1.76 3.74 -1.65
CA GLN A 102 -2.45 4.04 -0.40
C GLN A 102 -3.21 5.35 -0.52
N LEU A 103 -4.51 5.31 -0.27
CA LEU A 103 -5.37 6.47 -0.21
C LEU A 103 -5.59 6.83 1.26
N LEU A 104 -5.13 8.02 1.66
CA LEU A 104 -5.18 8.46 3.06
C LEU A 104 -5.96 9.75 3.19
N HIS A 105 -6.80 9.84 4.21
CA HIS A 105 -7.28 11.14 4.67
C HIS A 105 -6.17 11.86 5.45
N VAL A 106 -6.13 13.20 5.35
CA VAL A 106 -5.07 14.04 5.93
C VAL A 106 -4.89 13.82 7.43
N SER A 107 -5.97 13.57 8.19
CA SER A 107 -5.88 13.27 9.62
C SER A 107 -5.06 12.01 9.91
N PHE A 108 -5.22 10.95 9.10
CA PHE A 108 -4.45 9.71 9.25
C PHE A 108 -3.05 9.81 8.67
N ALA A 109 -2.86 10.60 7.61
CA ALA A 109 -1.54 10.88 7.05
C ALA A 109 -0.64 11.59 8.08
N LYS A 110 -1.18 12.51 8.88
CA LYS A 110 -0.45 13.20 9.97
C LYS A 110 0.06 12.23 11.04
N ILE A 111 -0.71 11.19 11.36
CA ILE A 111 -0.30 10.14 12.32
C ILE A 111 0.80 9.26 11.69
N LYS A 112 0.83 9.16 10.36
CA LYS A 112 1.83 8.40 9.58
C LYS A 112 3.09 9.23 9.33
N SER A 113 3.58 9.93 10.36
CA SER A 113 4.93 10.49 10.37
C SER A 113 5.98 9.37 10.38
N ASP A 114 7.25 9.70 10.17
CA ASP A 114 8.34 8.71 10.26
C ASP A 114 8.41 8.07 11.66
N GLU A 115 8.21 8.84 12.75
CA GLU A 115 8.06 8.28 14.11
C GLU A 115 6.85 7.34 14.22
N GLY A 116 5.75 7.69 13.57
CA GLY A 116 4.56 6.86 13.54
C GLY A 116 4.80 5.53 12.81
N HIS A 117 5.44 5.59 11.64
CA HIS A 117 5.76 4.40 10.85
C HIS A 117 6.75 3.49 11.60
N LYS A 118 7.74 4.07 12.30
CA LYS A 118 8.64 3.32 13.18
C LYS A 118 7.87 2.60 14.30
N ARG A 119 6.93 3.28 14.96
CA ARG A 119 6.07 2.67 16.00
C ARG A 119 5.23 1.52 15.47
N TYR A 120 4.62 1.68 14.29
CA TYR A 120 3.89 0.59 13.63
C TYR A 120 4.80 -0.61 13.31
N ILE A 121 6.00 -0.37 12.78
CA ILE A 121 6.96 -1.44 12.50
C ILE A 121 7.32 -2.19 13.78
N SER A 122 7.59 -1.48 14.88
CA SER A 122 7.88 -2.10 16.17
C SER A 122 6.72 -2.93 16.69
N PHE A 123 5.49 -2.39 16.65
CA PHE A 123 4.27 -3.10 17.04
C PHE A 123 4.06 -4.37 16.20
N ARG A 124 4.18 -4.26 14.87
CA ARG A 124 4.01 -5.40 13.96
C ARG A 124 5.09 -6.47 14.19
N ASN A 125 6.36 -6.07 14.35
CA ASN A 125 7.44 -7.01 14.62
C ASN A 125 7.23 -7.76 15.95
N LEU A 126 6.62 -7.14 16.96
CA LEU A 126 6.26 -7.80 18.23
C LEU A 126 5.15 -8.84 18.04
N LYS A 127 4.24 -8.65 17.08
CA LYS A 127 3.19 -9.62 16.73
C LYS A 127 3.70 -10.85 15.94
N GLY A 128 4.95 -10.82 15.46
CA GLY A 128 5.51 -11.91 14.64
C GLY A 128 5.03 -11.92 13.18
N GLU A 129 4.57 -10.77 12.66
CA GLU A 129 4.15 -10.57 11.25
C GLU A 129 5.17 -9.78 10.40
#